data_AF-A0A9E2HZ59-F1
#
_entry.id   AF-A0A9E2HZ59-F1
#
_cell.length_a   1.000
_cell.length_b   1.000
_cell.length_c   1.000
_cell.angle_alpha   90.00
_cell.angle_beta   90.00
_cell.angle_gamma   90.00
#
_symmetry.space_group_name_H-M   'P 1'
#
loop_
_entity.id
_entity.type
_entity.pdbx_description
1 polymer ?
#
loop_
_entity_poly.entity_id
_entity_poly.type
_entity_poly.pdbx_seq_one_letter_code
_entity_poly.pdbx_strand_id
1 'polypeptide(L)' 'QLRLEIAEFLKNQEESITRYLVSVCESIDRDGRAQTKILDGVLVQIALKQLRDQYPDKYVAIRSTRDGAKFIIVNGYNAY' A
#
# COMPACT_ATOMS: atom_id res chain seq x y z
N GLN A 1 15.86 -16.50 -18.94
CA GLN A 1 16.58 -15.62 -18.01
C GLN A 1 15.75 -14.40 -17.63
N LEU A 2 15.43 -13.49 -18.55
CA LEU A 2 14.64 -12.27 -18.27
C LEU A 2 13.31 -12.50 -17.50
N ARG A 3 12.55 -13.56 -17.83
CA ARG A 3 11.30 -13.89 -17.10
C ARG A 3 11.53 -14.25 -15.63
N LEU A 4 12.64 -14.94 -15.31
CA LEU A 4 12.98 -15.33 -13.95
C LEU A 4 13.43 -14.11 -13.14
N GLU A 5 14.24 -13.24 -13.74
CA GLU A 5 14.70 -11.99 -13.13
C GLU A 5 13.53 -11.06 -12.80
N ILE A 6 12.53 -10.94 -13.69
CA ILE A 6 11.32 -10.16 -13.42
C ILE A 6 10.51 -10.77 -12.28
N ALA A 7 10.38 -12.10 -12.22
CA ALA A 7 9.66 -12.78 -11.16
C ALA A 7 10.34 -12.59 -9.79
N GLU A 8 11.66 -12.72 -9.74
CA GLU A 8 12.45 -12.50 -8.52
C GLU A 8 12.43 -11.03 -8.09
N PHE A 9 12.52 -10.10 -9.05
CA PHE A 9 12.33 -8.68 -8.79
C PHE A 9 10.97 -8.40 -8.14
N LEU A 10 9.88 -8.89 -8.73
CA LEU A 10 8.53 -8.70 -8.19
C LEU A 10 8.38 -9.32 -6.80
N LYS A 11 8.87 -10.55 -6.60
CA LYS A 11 8.86 -11.21 -5.29
C LYS A 11 9.58 -10.36 -4.23
N ASN A 12 10.76 -9.83 -4.54
CA ASN A 12 11.52 -8.98 -3.64
C ASN A 12 10.77 -7.67 -3.31
N GLN A 13 10.06 -7.08 -4.28
CA GLN A 13 9.22 -5.90 -4.04
C GLN A 13 8.02 -6.24 -3.15
N GLU A 14 7.36 -7.38 -3.37
CA GLU A 14 6.25 -7.86 -2.55
C GLU A 14 6.66 -8.08 -1.09
N GLU A 15 7.78 -8.76 -0.86
CA GLU A 15 8.29 -9.00 0.50
C GLU A 15 8.67 -7.69 1.21
N SER A 16 9.29 -6.76 0.50
CA SER A 16 9.65 -5.44 1.02
C SER A 16 8.42 -4.63 1.45
N ILE A 17 7.38 -4.62 0.61
CA ILE A 17 6.12 -3.93 0.92
C ILE A 17 5.38 -4.61 2.06
N THR A 18 5.34 -5.93 2.09
CA THR A 18 4.69 -6.70 3.16
C THR A 18 5.28 -6.31 4.52
N ARG A 19 6.62 -6.27 4.64
CA ARG A 19 7.29 -5.85 5.87
C ARG A 19 6.98 -4.41 6.25
N TYR A 20 6.97 -3.51 5.27
CA TYR A 20 6.64 -2.09 5.51
C TYR A 20 5.19 -1.91 5.98
N LEU A 21 4.24 -2.64 5.38
CA LEU A 21 2.82 -2.49 5.69
C LEU A 21 2.44 -2.97 7.08
N VAL A 22 3.25 -3.79 7.77
CA VAL A 22 2.99 -4.21 9.16
C VAL A 22 2.70 -2.99 10.05
N SER A 23 3.58 -1.98 10.04
CA SER A 23 3.40 -0.79 10.87
C SER A 23 2.26 0.13 10.40
N VAL A 24 1.94 0.09 9.11
CA VAL A 24 0.80 0.82 8.54
C VAL A 24 -0.50 0.16 9.01
N CYS A 25 -0.60 -1.16 8.95
CA CYS A 25 -1.74 -1.95 9.43
C CYS A 25 -1.96 -1.72 10.93
N GLU A 26 -0.91 -1.75 11.75
CA GLU A 26 -1.01 -1.43 13.18
C GLU A 26 -1.63 -0.04 13.42
N SER A 27 -1.26 0.95 12.60
CA SER A 27 -1.84 2.30 12.68
C SER A 27 -3.30 2.33 12.21
N ILE A 28 -3.66 1.56 11.19
CA ILE A 28 -5.05 1.43 10.70
C ILE A 28 -5.94 0.76 11.74
N ASP A 29 -5.43 -0.25 12.42
CA ASP A 29 -6.17 -1.03 13.43
C ASP A 29 -6.37 -0.20 14.69
N ARG A 30 -5.35 0.57 15.10
CA ARG A 30 -5.42 1.46 16.26
C ARG A 30 -6.25 2.72 16.01
N ASP A 31 -5.98 3.42 14.91
CA ASP A 31 -6.48 4.78 14.68
C ASP A 31 -7.63 4.83 13.66
N GLY A 32 -7.97 3.70 13.03
CA GLY A 32 -9.00 3.60 12.00
C GLY A 32 -8.60 4.17 10.64
N ARG A 33 -7.42 4.79 10.55
CA ARG A 33 -6.91 5.47 9.35
C ARG A 33 -5.39 5.42 9.29
N ALA A 34 -4.84 5.49 8.09
CA ALA A 34 -3.41 5.70 7.88
C ALA A 34 -3.12 6.32 6.52
N GLN A 35 -1.89 6.82 6.40
CA GLN A 35 -1.31 7.23 5.13
C GLN A 35 0.04 6.53 4.97
N THR A 36 0.31 5.96 3.81
CA THR A 36 1.63 5.42 3.52
C THR A 36 2.64 6.54 3.26
N LYS A 37 3.93 6.19 3.28
CA LYS A 37 4.96 6.99 2.63
C LYS A 37 4.70 7.09 1.13
N ILE A 38 5.46 7.95 0.45
CA ILE A 38 5.51 7.96 -1.01
C ILE A 38 6.00 6.60 -1.52
N LEU A 39 5.27 6.02 -2.48
CA LEU A 39 5.59 4.76 -3.13
C LEU A 39 5.64 5.00 -4.65
N ASP A 40 6.69 4.50 -5.29
CA ASP A 40 6.93 4.69 -6.73
C ASP A 40 6.82 3.39 -7.52
N GLY A 41 6.56 3.51 -8.82
CA GLY A 41 6.51 2.41 -9.77
C GLY A 41 5.52 1.32 -9.37
N VAL A 42 6.00 0.09 -9.28
CA VAL A 42 5.17 -1.08 -8.95
C VAL A 42 4.80 -1.15 -7.46
N LEU A 43 5.57 -0.48 -6.59
CA LEU A 43 5.38 -0.56 -5.14
C LEU A 43 4.00 -0.06 -4.70
N VAL A 44 3.51 1.02 -5.32
CA VAL A 44 2.18 1.56 -5.00
C VAL A 44 1.07 0.59 -5.39
N GLN A 45 1.23 -0.19 -6.45
CA GLN A 45 0.22 -1.19 -6.86
C GLN A 45 0.23 -2.41 -5.93
N ILE A 46 1.42 -2.88 -5.56
CA ILE A 46 1.59 -3.98 -4.60
C ILE A 46 0.95 -3.59 -3.26
N ALA A 47 1.30 -2.40 -2.75
CA ALA A 47 0.75 -1.92 -1.48
C ALA A 47 -0.76 -1.72 -1.54
N LEU A 48 -1.28 -1.16 -2.63
CA LEU A 48 -2.72 -0.95 -2.81
C LEU A 48 -3.48 -2.28 -2.77
N LYS A 49 -2.96 -3.30 -3.46
CA LYS A 49 -3.57 -4.63 -3.48
C LYS A 49 -3.59 -5.23 -2.08
N GLN A 50 -2.45 -5.29 -1.39
CA GLN A 50 -2.37 -5.88 -0.06
C GLN A 50 -3.28 -5.17 0.95
N LEU A 51 -3.33 -3.83 0.93
CA LEU A 51 -4.20 -3.06 1.83
C LEU A 51 -5.69 -3.30 1.56
N ARG A 52 -6.09 -3.47 0.29
CA ARG A 52 -7.49 -3.79 -0.07
C ARG A 52 -7.87 -5.21 0.30
N ASP A 53 -6.94 -6.16 0.13
CA ASP A 53 -7.15 -7.55 0.51
C ASP A 53 -7.30 -7.66 2.06
N GLN A 54 -6.51 -6.90 2.81
CA GLN A 54 -6.55 -6.87 4.27
C GLN A 54 -7.74 -6.10 4.85
N TYR A 55 -8.13 -4.99 4.22
CA TYR A 55 -9.18 -4.08 4.69
C TYR A 55 -10.26 -3.88 3.63
N PRO A 56 -11.02 -4.94 3.27
CA PRO A 56 -12.02 -4.89 2.20
C PRO A 56 -13.19 -3.94 2.52
N ASP A 57 -13.39 -3.64 3.79
CA ASP A 57 -14.42 -2.78 4.33
C ASP A 57 -13.96 -1.32 4.55
N LYS A 58 -12.71 -0.97 4.19
CA LYS A 58 -12.19 0.40 4.33
C LYS A 58 -12.03 1.10 2.99
N TYR A 59 -12.08 2.43 3.01
CA TYR A 59 -11.74 3.23 1.85
C TYR A 59 -10.22 3.24 1.66
N VAL A 60 -9.72 2.51 0.66
CA VAL A 60 -8.29 2.41 0.30
C VAL A 60 -8.06 2.97 -1.12
N ALA A 61 -7.34 4.09 -1.21
CA ALA A 61 -7.13 4.79 -2.48
C ALA A 61 -5.72 5.38 -2.63
N ILE A 62 -5.23 5.38 -3.87
CA ILE A 62 -4.04 6.14 -4.25
C ILE A 62 -4.40 7.61 -4.35
N ARG A 63 -3.57 8.46 -3.78
CA ARG A 63 -3.55 9.91 -4.00
C ARG A 63 -2.20 10.33 -4.56
N SER A 64 -2.21 11.48 -5.21
CA SER A 64 -0.99 12.12 -5.71
C SER A 64 -0.79 13.44 -4.98
N THR A 65 0.45 13.76 -4.66
CA THR A 65 0.88 15.10 -4.28
C THR A 65 0.85 16.03 -5.51
N ARG A 66 1.06 17.33 -5.30
CA ARG A 66 1.06 18.34 -6.37
C ARG A 66 2.16 18.10 -7.42
N ASP A 67 3.29 17.54 -6.99
CA ASP A 67 4.44 17.15 -7.83
C ASP A 67 4.28 15.73 -8.44
N GLY A 68 3.15 15.06 -8.19
CA GLY A 68 2.81 13.79 -8.84
C GLY A 68 3.28 12.54 -8.10
N ALA A 69 3.98 12.69 -6.97
CA ALA A 69 4.37 11.57 -6.12
C ALA A 69 3.14 10.88 -5.52
N LYS A 70 3.15 9.54 -5.49
CA LYS A 70 1.97 8.74 -5.12
C LYS A 70 2.09 8.19 -3.70
N PHE A 71 0.96 8.14 -3.00
CA PHE A 71 0.82 7.50 -1.70
C PHE A 71 -0.58 6.92 -1.56
N ILE A 72 -0.81 6.08 -0.56
CA ILE A 72 -2.10 5.45 -0.29
C ILE A 72 -2.67 6.03 1.00
N ILE A 73 -3.97 6.34 0.97
CA ILE A 73 -4.76 6.64 2.16
C ILE A 73 -5.70 5.47 2.46
N VAL A 74 -5.85 5.17 3.75
CA VAL A 74 -6.83 4.23 4.29
C VAL A 74 -7.68 4.96 5.30
N ASN A 75 -9.00 4.91 5.17
CA ASN A 75 -9.94 5.45 6.16
C ASN A 75 -11.08 4.45 6.41
N GLY A 76 -11.45 4.27 7.68
CA GLY A 76 -12.71 3.59 8.02
C GLY A 76 -13.93 4.41 7.59
N TYR A 77 -15.05 3.74 7.32
CA TYR A 77 -16.34 4.38 7.10
C TYR A 77 -16.98 4.79 8.43
N ASN A 78 -16.41 5.80 9.11
CA ASN A 78 -17.02 6.45 10.29
C ASN A 78 -16.62 7.95 10.21
N ALA A 79 -17.49 8.96 10.09
CA ALA A 79 -18.95 9.06 10.02
C ALA A 79 -19.32 10.21 9.07
N TYR A 80 -20.24 9.96 8.14
CA TYR A 80 -21.20 10.95 7.67
C TYR A 80 -22.52 10.70 8.40
#